data_AF-A0A915CH67-F1
#
_entry.id   AF-A0A915CH67-F1
#
_cell.length_a   1.000
_cell.length_b   1.000
_cell.length_c   1.000
_cell.angle_alpha   90.00
_cell.angle_beta   90.00
_cell.angle_gamma   90.00
#
_symmetry.space_group_name_H-M   'P 1'
#
loop_
_entity.id
_entity.type
_entity.pdbx_description
1 polymer ?
#
loop_
_entity_poly.entity_id
_entity_poly.type
_entity_poly.pdbx_seq_one_letter_code
_entity_poly.pdbx_strand_id
1 'polypeptide(L)'
;MMCSNDIKPLHSLKELWEWDRKKIDDTVVGKALDNYTSCRKNAETLACHDMKGGYLPEESMNGCRVTISSTPYVVLHWWYMDVFVYFSHHFITIPPFGWIDQAHAHGVIVLGTFITEWETGAEICAEMLSSVENVERTVSKLTEIAVRCNFEGWLINIENEIRAMVFLHRWYFLELWLGPEEALSEHRTCCGTSPLCLCGGGWNCCEAFSQIRKNDLSVALFAPGWVAETLAYSDIIVNSLRFWDRLNTFVYAHPLTSLPVETNFSIGFHESERNYKCYSLSSAALQPHYLSNGAFPRTTGSSLVLPGRATYKLFETDLVLKGHFTITVDADTSLQLVVWKEGTERDLPTEITKKENEAVDVWDVVFQNERIRAIGFACDQAAIVRSFSMKQTSPIPTRKQCINE
;
A
#
# COMPACT_ATOMS: atom_id res chain seq x y z
N MET A 1 -6.96 -25.08 20.82
CA MET A 1 -6.23 -24.43 19.71
C MET A 1 -7.27 -24.14 18.66
N MET A 2 -7.75 -22.89 18.55
CA MET A 2 -8.60 -22.55 17.40
C MET A 2 -7.68 -22.54 16.19
N CYS A 3 -8.00 -23.32 15.15
CA CYS A 3 -7.32 -23.18 13.85
C CYS A 3 -7.43 -21.70 13.44
N SER A 4 -6.30 -21.07 13.09
CA SER A 4 -6.37 -19.69 12.61
C SER A 4 -7.02 -19.70 11.22
N ASN A 5 -8.00 -18.81 11.01
CA ASN A 5 -8.70 -18.66 9.74
C ASN A 5 -7.85 -17.89 8.70
N ASP A 6 -6.61 -17.53 9.03
CA ASP A 6 -5.73 -16.77 8.15
C ASP A 6 -5.42 -17.54 6.87
N ILE A 7 -5.33 -16.82 5.75
CA ILE A 7 -4.86 -17.35 4.47
C ILE A 7 -3.45 -17.94 4.63
N LYS A 8 -3.22 -19.08 3.97
CA LYS A 8 -1.95 -19.81 3.96
C LYS A 8 -1.40 -19.93 2.54
N PRO A 9 -0.07 -20.06 2.38
CA PRO A 9 0.54 -20.37 1.09
C PRO A 9 0.17 -21.79 0.64
N LEU A 10 0.40 -22.09 -0.64
CA LEU A 10 0.29 -23.44 -1.20
C LEU A 10 1.69 -23.93 -1.60
N HIS A 11 1.95 -25.20 -1.38
CA HIS A 11 3.28 -25.82 -1.51
C HIS A 11 3.39 -26.82 -2.66
N SER A 12 2.29 -27.14 -3.35
CA SER A 12 2.29 -28.09 -4.46
C SER A 12 1.21 -27.80 -5.50
N LEU A 13 1.36 -28.35 -6.71
CA LEU A 13 0.33 -28.32 -7.76
C LEU A 13 -0.98 -28.94 -7.30
N LYS A 14 -0.91 -30.03 -6.52
CA LYS A 14 -2.10 -30.67 -5.95
C LYS A 14 -2.89 -29.71 -5.08
N GLU A 15 -2.22 -29.01 -4.15
CA GLU A 15 -2.88 -28.02 -3.29
C GLU A 15 -3.51 -26.89 -4.09
N LEU A 16 -2.82 -26.38 -5.12
CA LEU A 16 -3.36 -25.36 -6.03
C LEU A 16 -4.59 -25.85 -6.80
N TRP A 17 -4.51 -27.05 -7.38
CA TRP A 17 -5.54 -27.62 -8.21
C TRP A 17 -6.77 -28.11 -7.45
N GLU A 18 -6.62 -28.40 -6.15
CA GLU A 18 -7.70 -28.77 -5.22
C GLU A 18 -8.19 -27.57 -4.39
N TRP A 19 -7.59 -26.38 -4.56
CA TRP A 19 -8.00 -25.17 -3.85
C TRP A 19 -9.47 -24.83 -4.12
N ASP A 20 -10.19 -24.45 -3.07
CA ASP A 20 -11.64 -24.22 -3.09
C ASP A 20 -11.99 -22.88 -2.44
N ARG A 21 -12.51 -21.96 -3.24
CA ARG A 21 -12.94 -20.62 -2.81
C ARG A 21 -13.96 -20.62 -1.67
N LYS A 22 -14.74 -21.71 -1.51
CA LYS A 22 -15.78 -21.83 -0.46
C LYS A 22 -15.19 -22.08 0.92
N LYS A 23 -13.93 -22.50 1.01
CA LYS A 23 -13.23 -22.73 2.28
C LYS A 23 -12.61 -21.46 2.86
N ILE A 24 -12.55 -20.38 2.09
CA ILE A 24 -12.01 -19.09 2.54
C ILE A 24 -13.10 -18.35 3.32
N ASP A 25 -12.79 -17.99 4.56
CA ASP A 25 -13.65 -17.17 5.42
C ASP A 25 -13.72 -15.73 4.89
N ASP A 26 -14.92 -15.15 4.85
CA ASP A 26 -15.14 -13.78 4.36
C ASP A 26 -14.44 -12.72 5.23
N THR A 27 -14.12 -13.04 6.47
CA THR A 27 -13.43 -12.13 7.40
C THR A 27 -11.95 -11.93 7.06
N VAL A 28 -11.33 -12.82 6.28
CA VAL A 28 -9.91 -12.75 5.85
C VAL A 28 -9.77 -12.39 4.37
N VAL A 29 -10.79 -11.77 3.79
CA VAL A 29 -10.81 -11.35 2.39
C VAL A 29 -10.56 -9.85 2.34
N GLY A 30 -9.59 -9.43 1.54
CA GLY A 30 -9.26 -8.01 1.41
C GLY A 30 -10.38 -7.21 0.77
N LYS A 31 -10.37 -5.89 0.97
CA LYS A 31 -11.24 -4.96 0.26
C LYS A 31 -10.84 -4.87 -1.20
N ALA A 32 -11.78 -4.51 -2.08
CA ALA A 32 -11.48 -4.29 -3.48
C ALA A 32 -10.66 -3.01 -3.69
N LEU A 33 -9.85 -2.98 -4.75
CA LEU A 33 -9.17 -1.78 -5.22
C LEU A 33 -10.15 -0.92 -6.01
N ASP A 34 -10.70 0.11 -5.37
CA ASP A 34 -11.70 1.00 -5.97
C ASP A 34 -11.06 2.23 -6.64
N ASN A 35 -11.57 2.61 -7.82
CA ASN A 35 -11.18 3.83 -8.54
C ASN A 35 -9.68 3.93 -8.87
N TYR A 36 -9.02 2.80 -9.13
CA TYR A 36 -7.64 2.78 -9.61
C TYR A 36 -7.52 3.55 -10.92
N THR A 37 -6.57 4.47 -10.96
CA THR A 37 -6.22 5.22 -12.17
C THR A 37 -4.74 4.99 -12.45
N SER A 38 -4.44 4.24 -13.52
CA SER A 38 -3.05 4.01 -13.92
C SER A 38 -2.42 5.31 -14.40
N CYS A 39 -1.33 5.74 -13.78
CA CYS A 39 -0.54 6.88 -14.27
C CYS A 39 0.58 6.40 -15.21
N ARG A 40 0.22 5.78 -16.34
CA ARG A 40 1.18 5.23 -17.34
C ARG A 40 2.11 6.26 -18.01
N LYS A 41 2.08 7.52 -17.57
CA LYS A 41 2.89 8.61 -18.11
C LYS A 41 4.24 8.75 -17.41
N ASN A 42 4.38 8.18 -16.22
CA ASN A 42 5.59 8.25 -15.42
C ASN A 42 6.20 6.85 -15.29
N ALA A 43 7.50 6.81 -15.02
CA ALA A 43 8.17 5.58 -14.67
C ALA A 43 7.67 5.07 -13.31
N GLU A 44 7.32 3.79 -13.23
CA GLU A 44 6.62 3.18 -12.08
C GLU A 44 7.60 2.65 -11.02
N THR A 45 7.13 2.48 -9.79
CA THR A 45 7.85 1.87 -8.66
C THR A 45 7.14 0.60 -8.22
N LEU A 46 7.83 -0.53 -8.32
CA LEU A 46 7.41 -1.79 -7.69
C LEU A 46 8.15 -1.97 -6.36
N ALA A 47 7.45 -2.36 -5.30
CA ALA A 47 8.05 -2.74 -4.03
C ALA A 47 7.77 -4.21 -3.73
N CYS A 48 8.83 -5.02 -3.68
CA CYS A 48 8.77 -6.43 -3.33
C CYS A 48 9.11 -6.61 -1.85
N HIS A 49 8.12 -7.00 -1.06
CA HIS A 49 8.16 -7.02 0.42
C HIS A 49 9.35 -7.79 0.99
N ASP A 50 9.50 -9.05 0.56
CA ASP A 50 10.49 -10.06 1.01
C ASP A 50 10.97 -9.87 2.46
N MET A 51 10.06 -10.08 3.41
CA MET A 51 10.33 -9.90 4.83
C MET A 51 10.25 -11.25 5.55
N LYS A 52 11.41 -11.78 5.98
CA LYS A 52 11.54 -12.96 6.86
C LYS A 52 10.68 -14.17 6.47
N GLY A 53 10.52 -14.42 5.16
CA GLY A 53 9.74 -15.54 4.64
C GLY A 53 8.22 -15.34 4.63
N GLY A 54 7.73 -14.16 5.04
CA GLY A 54 6.30 -13.83 5.06
C GLY A 54 5.49 -14.61 6.10
N TYR A 55 4.18 -14.33 6.12
CA TYR A 55 3.14 -14.91 6.97
C TYR A 55 3.47 -14.75 8.45
N LEU A 56 3.99 -13.57 8.78
CA LEU A 56 4.47 -13.22 10.10
C LEU A 56 3.29 -13.04 11.08
N PRO A 57 3.49 -13.26 12.39
CA PRO A 57 2.42 -13.15 13.38
C PRO A 57 1.67 -11.81 13.34
N GLU A 58 2.37 -10.72 13.04
CA GLU A 58 1.82 -9.36 12.89
C GLU A 58 0.84 -9.19 11.71
N GLU A 59 0.90 -10.07 10.71
CA GLU A 59 0.08 -10.04 9.50
C GLU A 59 -1.23 -10.82 9.67
N SER A 60 -1.33 -11.61 10.74
CA SER A 60 -2.54 -12.33 11.10
C SER A 60 -3.68 -11.38 11.47
N MET A 61 -4.93 -11.85 11.35
CA MET A 61 -6.10 -11.06 11.71
C MET A 61 -6.03 -10.46 13.11
N ASN A 62 -5.51 -11.23 14.08
CA ASN A 62 -5.42 -10.83 15.49
C ASN A 62 -4.14 -10.05 15.81
N GLY A 63 -3.21 -9.96 14.86
CA GLY A 63 -1.87 -9.43 15.07
C GLY A 63 -1.08 -10.21 16.11
N CYS A 64 -0.05 -9.57 16.66
CA CYS A 64 0.84 -10.18 17.63
C CYS A 64 1.23 -9.22 18.75
N ARG A 65 1.77 -9.79 19.83
CA ARG A 65 2.45 -9.02 20.87
C ARG A 65 3.82 -8.57 20.35
N VAL A 66 4.15 -7.31 20.58
CA VAL A 66 5.43 -6.72 20.22
C VAL A 66 6.33 -6.72 21.45
N THR A 67 7.56 -7.21 21.28
CA THR A 67 8.59 -7.19 22.32
C THR A 67 9.63 -6.12 22.03
N ILE A 68 10.44 -5.75 23.02
CA ILE A 68 11.55 -4.79 22.83
C ILE A 68 12.58 -5.32 21.80
N SER A 69 12.66 -6.64 21.61
CA SER A 69 13.57 -7.31 20.69
C SER A 69 12.94 -7.68 19.33
N SER A 70 11.68 -7.31 19.08
CA SER A 70 10.99 -7.64 17.84
C SER A 70 10.17 -6.44 17.39
N THR A 71 10.46 -5.89 16.22
CA THR A 71 9.67 -4.79 15.68
C THR A 71 9.00 -5.21 14.39
N PRO A 72 7.69 -5.02 14.25
CA PRO A 72 6.98 -5.33 13.01
C PRO A 72 7.50 -4.44 11.89
N TYR A 73 7.48 -4.96 10.67
CA TYR A 73 7.71 -4.14 9.49
C TYR A 73 6.47 -3.28 9.20
N VAL A 74 6.65 -1.96 9.17
CA VAL A 74 5.58 -0.98 8.97
C VAL A 74 5.84 -0.17 7.71
N VAL A 75 4.87 -0.18 6.79
CA VAL A 75 4.90 0.63 5.56
C VAL A 75 4.02 1.86 5.76
N LEU A 76 4.63 3.06 5.68
CA LEU A 76 3.95 4.36 5.80
C LEU A 76 3.92 5.15 4.48
N HIS A 77 4.53 4.61 3.43
CA HIS A 77 4.91 5.32 2.22
C HIS A 77 4.29 4.71 0.97
N TRP A 78 3.10 4.14 1.11
CA TRP A 78 2.36 3.47 0.04
C TRP A 78 2.20 4.35 -1.22
N TRP A 79 2.02 5.66 -1.06
CA TRP A 79 1.91 6.63 -2.17
C TRP A 79 3.14 6.70 -3.07
N TYR A 80 4.27 6.10 -2.72
CA TYR A 80 5.43 6.04 -3.61
C TYR A 80 5.53 4.73 -4.40
N MET A 81 4.56 3.84 -4.23
CA MET A 81 4.50 2.53 -4.88
C MET A 81 3.35 2.51 -5.88
N ASP A 82 3.60 2.04 -7.09
CA ASP A 82 2.56 1.70 -8.06
C ASP A 82 2.08 0.25 -7.84
N VAL A 83 3.03 -0.64 -7.55
CA VAL A 83 2.79 -2.07 -7.35
C VAL A 83 3.49 -2.55 -6.07
N PHE A 84 2.75 -3.22 -5.21
CA PHE A 84 3.27 -3.92 -4.04
C PHE A 84 3.20 -5.44 -4.27
N VAL A 85 4.32 -6.13 -4.13
CA VAL A 85 4.39 -7.58 -4.22
C VAL A 85 4.59 -8.14 -2.83
N TYR A 86 3.63 -8.94 -2.37
CA TYR A 86 3.82 -9.74 -1.18
C TYR A 86 4.59 -11.02 -1.55
N PHE A 87 5.88 -11.01 -1.20
CA PHE A 87 6.84 -12.01 -1.63
C PHE A 87 7.18 -12.99 -0.51
N SER A 88 7.26 -14.27 -0.87
CA SER A 88 7.81 -15.33 -0.04
C SER A 88 8.33 -16.47 -0.93
N HIS A 89 9.11 -17.38 -0.37
CA HIS A 89 9.66 -18.56 -1.06
C HIS A 89 8.70 -19.77 -1.05
N HIS A 90 7.39 -19.54 -0.95
CA HIS A 90 6.39 -20.59 -1.08
C HIS A 90 5.86 -20.65 -2.50
N PHE A 91 5.70 -21.87 -3.05
CA PHE A 91 5.26 -22.12 -4.43
C PHE A 91 4.17 -21.15 -4.90
N ILE A 92 3.04 -21.10 -4.18
CA ILE A 92 2.03 -20.05 -4.35
C ILE A 92 1.89 -19.26 -3.05
N THR A 93 2.18 -17.96 -3.13
CA THR A 93 2.09 -16.99 -2.04
C THR A 93 0.89 -16.08 -2.24
N ILE A 94 -0.16 -16.28 -1.45
CA ILE A 94 -1.37 -15.45 -1.43
C ILE A 94 -1.17 -14.30 -0.41
N PRO A 95 -1.31 -13.01 -0.79
CA PRO A 95 -1.16 -11.90 0.14
C PRO A 95 -2.17 -11.97 1.30
N PRO A 96 -1.74 -11.81 2.56
CA PRO A 96 -2.64 -11.62 3.69
C PRO A 96 -3.53 -10.39 3.50
N PHE A 97 -4.80 -10.47 3.93
CA PHE A 97 -5.77 -9.39 3.72
C PHE A 97 -5.34 -8.04 4.30
N GLY A 98 -4.56 -8.04 5.39
CA GLY A 98 -4.03 -6.80 5.97
C GLY A 98 -3.13 -6.04 4.98
N TRP A 99 -2.32 -6.75 4.19
CA TRP A 99 -1.49 -6.14 3.14
C TRP A 99 -2.33 -5.64 1.96
N ILE A 100 -3.35 -6.42 1.56
CA ILE A 100 -4.31 -6.04 0.52
C ILE A 100 -5.04 -4.74 0.91
N ASP A 101 -5.63 -4.72 2.11
CA ASP A 101 -6.38 -3.57 2.62
C ASP A 101 -5.52 -2.31 2.69
N GLN A 102 -4.28 -2.42 3.16
CA GLN A 102 -3.37 -1.26 3.22
C GLN A 102 -3.06 -0.75 1.82
N ALA A 103 -2.61 -1.60 0.90
CA ALA A 103 -2.29 -1.16 -0.45
C ALA A 103 -3.51 -0.54 -1.16
N HIS A 104 -4.67 -1.19 -1.09
CA HIS A 104 -5.88 -0.72 -1.76
C HIS A 104 -6.41 0.58 -1.18
N ALA A 105 -6.32 0.79 0.13
CA ALA A 105 -6.66 2.07 0.76
C ALA A 105 -5.78 3.22 0.24
N HIS A 106 -4.60 2.92 -0.29
CA HIS A 106 -3.65 3.88 -0.83
C HIS A 106 -3.61 3.87 -2.38
N GLY A 107 -4.50 3.13 -3.04
CA GLY A 107 -4.59 3.05 -4.51
C GLY A 107 -3.48 2.23 -5.17
N VAL A 108 -2.79 1.36 -4.43
CA VAL A 108 -1.65 0.55 -4.89
C VAL A 108 -2.12 -0.84 -5.31
N ILE A 109 -1.63 -1.33 -6.45
CA ILE A 109 -1.88 -2.71 -6.92
C ILE A 109 -1.17 -3.71 -6.00
N VAL A 110 -1.82 -4.82 -5.66
CA VAL A 110 -1.18 -5.91 -4.90
C VAL A 110 -1.04 -7.18 -5.73
N LEU A 111 0.17 -7.73 -5.74
CA LEU A 111 0.45 -9.03 -6.34
C LEU A 111 0.85 -10.05 -5.29
N GLY A 112 0.36 -11.28 -5.46
CA GLY A 112 0.96 -12.47 -4.84
C GLY A 112 2.23 -12.89 -5.57
N THR A 113 2.82 -14.01 -5.14
CA THR A 113 4.01 -14.58 -5.78
C THR A 113 3.75 -16.02 -6.21
N PHE A 114 4.02 -16.33 -7.48
CA PHE A 114 4.25 -17.67 -7.98
C PHE A 114 5.76 -17.84 -8.07
N ILE A 115 6.32 -18.82 -7.36
CA ILE A 115 7.76 -19.07 -7.41
C ILE A 115 8.05 -20.55 -7.58
N THR A 116 9.02 -20.88 -8.42
CA THR A 116 9.58 -22.22 -8.53
C THR A 116 11.09 -22.12 -8.41
N GLU A 117 11.69 -22.93 -7.53
CA GLU A 117 13.12 -22.83 -7.22
C GLU A 117 13.76 -24.23 -7.22
N TRP A 118 14.99 -24.29 -7.72
CA TRP A 118 15.84 -25.50 -7.65
C TRP A 118 15.20 -26.73 -8.30
N GLU A 119 15.62 -27.93 -7.87
CA GLU A 119 15.17 -29.20 -8.44
C GLU A 119 13.65 -29.41 -8.29
N THR A 120 13.09 -29.11 -7.13
CA THR A 120 11.64 -29.23 -6.87
C THR A 120 10.83 -28.28 -7.76
N GLY A 121 11.33 -27.06 -8.00
CA GLY A 121 10.73 -26.13 -8.95
C GLY A 121 10.74 -26.67 -10.38
N ALA A 122 11.82 -27.32 -10.80
CA ALA A 122 11.92 -27.94 -12.13
C ALA A 122 10.89 -29.07 -12.32
N GLU A 123 10.64 -29.87 -11.28
CA GLU A 123 9.60 -30.91 -11.28
C GLU A 123 8.18 -30.30 -11.39
N ILE A 124 7.89 -29.25 -10.61
CA ILE A 124 6.63 -28.51 -10.68
C ILE A 124 6.42 -27.93 -12.09
N CYS A 125 7.43 -27.28 -12.66
CA CYS A 125 7.36 -26.76 -14.02
C CYS A 125 7.13 -27.89 -15.04
N ALA A 126 7.81 -29.03 -14.90
CA ALA A 126 7.67 -30.14 -15.82
C ALA A 126 6.24 -30.72 -15.82
N GLU A 127 5.61 -30.88 -14.65
CA GLU A 127 4.23 -31.34 -14.53
C GLU A 127 3.22 -30.29 -15.01
N MET A 128 3.36 -29.04 -14.57
CA MET A 128 2.50 -27.94 -14.98
C MET A 128 2.49 -27.76 -16.50
N LEU A 129 3.65 -27.89 -17.14
CA LEU A 129 3.84 -27.68 -18.58
C LEU A 129 3.68 -28.95 -19.42
N SER A 130 3.32 -30.10 -18.82
CA SER A 130 3.22 -31.37 -19.55
C SER A 130 2.05 -31.42 -20.54
N SER A 131 1.02 -30.57 -20.35
CA SER A 131 -0.17 -30.50 -21.21
C SER A 131 -0.81 -29.12 -21.17
N VAL A 132 -1.58 -28.78 -22.22
CA VAL A 132 -2.39 -27.54 -22.25
C VAL A 132 -3.41 -27.51 -21.12
N GLU A 133 -4.01 -28.66 -20.80
CA GLU A 133 -4.99 -28.80 -19.71
C GLU A 133 -4.39 -28.42 -18.35
N ASN A 134 -3.16 -28.85 -18.06
CA ASN A 134 -2.49 -28.51 -16.79
C ASN A 134 -2.19 -27.01 -16.69
N VAL A 135 -1.77 -26.38 -17.80
CA VAL A 135 -1.55 -24.93 -17.86
C VAL A 135 -2.86 -24.18 -17.64
N GLU A 136 -3.91 -24.51 -18.39
CA GLU A 136 -5.23 -23.88 -18.27
C GLU A 136 -5.82 -24.04 -16.86
N ARG A 137 -5.71 -25.23 -16.27
CA ARG A 137 -6.14 -25.50 -14.89
C ARG A 137 -5.38 -24.65 -13.88
N THR A 138 -4.06 -24.52 -14.05
CA THR A 138 -3.20 -23.71 -13.18
C THR A 138 -3.56 -22.24 -13.26
N VAL A 139 -3.64 -21.67 -14.48
CA VAL A 139 -4.02 -20.26 -14.71
C VAL A 139 -5.43 -19.98 -14.16
N SER A 140 -6.37 -20.90 -14.39
CA SER A 140 -7.73 -20.80 -13.86
C SER A 140 -7.75 -20.72 -12.33
N LYS A 141 -6.97 -21.56 -11.64
CA LYS A 141 -6.88 -21.55 -10.18
C LYS A 141 -6.18 -20.30 -9.62
N LEU A 142 -5.10 -19.85 -10.24
CA LEU A 142 -4.43 -18.60 -9.86
C LEU A 142 -5.37 -17.39 -10.01
N THR A 143 -6.18 -17.37 -11.06
CA THR A 143 -7.21 -16.34 -11.28
C THR A 143 -8.33 -16.44 -10.25
N GLU A 144 -8.81 -17.66 -9.96
CA GLU A 144 -9.86 -17.89 -8.96
C GLU A 144 -9.44 -17.40 -7.57
N ILE A 145 -8.19 -17.64 -7.18
CA ILE A 145 -7.61 -17.17 -5.92
C ILE A 145 -7.54 -15.64 -5.88
N ALA A 146 -6.96 -15.01 -6.91
CA ALA A 146 -6.83 -13.56 -7.01
C ALA A 146 -8.18 -12.85 -6.88
N VAL A 147 -9.19 -13.33 -7.62
CA VAL A 147 -10.57 -12.82 -7.57
C VAL A 147 -11.21 -13.06 -6.21
N ARG A 148 -11.01 -14.22 -5.58
CA ARG A 148 -11.64 -14.56 -4.30
C ARG A 148 -11.10 -13.71 -3.13
N CYS A 149 -9.80 -13.42 -3.16
CA CYS A 149 -9.08 -12.72 -2.11
C CYS A 149 -8.96 -11.21 -2.35
N ASN A 150 -9.40 -10.73 -3.53
CA ASN A 150 -9.32 -9.34 -3.99
C ASN A 150 -7.87 -8.82 -4.10
N PHE A 151 -7.06 -9.42 -4.98
CA PHE A 151 -5.78 -8.84 -5.40
C PHE A 151 -5.57 -9.06 -6.91
N GLU A 152 -4.68 -8.29 -7.54
CA GLU A 152 -4.73 -8.06 -8.99
C GLU A 152 -3.90 -9.05 -9.82
N GLY A 153 -3.05 -9.88 -9.20
CA GLY A 153 -2.27 -10.86 -9.95
C GLY A 153 -1.05 -11.41 -9.22
N TRP A 154 -0.06 -11.83 -10.00
CA TRP A 154 1.07 -12.61 -9.51
C TRP A 154 2.38 -12.10 -10.11
N LEU A 155 3.39 -11.90 -9.27
CA LEU A 155 4.78 -11.93 -9.71
C LEU A 155 5.16 -13.39 -9.96
N ILE A 156 5.66 -13.70 -11.14
CA ILE A 156 6.15 -15.04 -11.48
C ILE A 156 7.68 -15.02 -11.44
N ASN A 157 8.26 -15.82 -10.54
CA ASN A 157 9.70 -15.93 -10.36
C ASN A 157 10.14 -17.39 -10.58
N ILE A 158 10.84 -17.67 -11.68
CA ILE A 158 11.29 -19.02 -12.03
C ILE A 158 12.81 -19.08 -11.85
N GLU A 159 13.26 -19.71 -10.77
CA GLU A 159 14.68 -19.89 -10.39
C GLU A 159 15.11 -21.36 -10.52
N ASN A 160 14.67 -22.01 -11.59
CA ASN A 160 15.02 -23.38 -11.95
C ASN A 160 15.05 -23.57 -13.46
N GLU A 161 15.68 -24.66 -13.91
CA GLU A 161 15.63 -25.06 -15.32
C GLU A 161 14.20 -25.46 -15.73
N ILE A 162 13.78 -25.01 -16.92
CA ILE A 162 12.52 -25.44 -17.53
C ILE A 162 12.80 -26.62 -18.45
N ARG A 163 12.52 -27.84 -17.98
CA ARG A 163 12.85 -29.09 -18.69
C ARG A 163 11.81 -29.53 -19.73
N ALA A 164 10.64 -28.88 -19.74
CA ALA A 164 9.56 -29.20 -20.68
C ALA A 164 9.64 -28.30 -21.93
N MET A 165 10.21 -28.81 -23.02
CA MET A 165 10.42 -28.06 -24.27
C MET A 165 9.23 -28.11 -25.26
N VAL A 166 8.04 -28.59 -24.87
CA VAL A 166 7.06 -29.08 -25.86
C VAL A 166 6.00 -28.05 -26.30
N PHE A 167 5.74 -26.94 -25.60
CA PHE A 167 4.67 -26.01 -26.01
C PHE A 167 4.95 -24.51 -25.83
N LEU A 168 6.21 -24.06 -25.95
CA LEU A 168 6.57 -22.64 -25.91
C LEU A 168 6.00 -21.81 -27.07
N HIS A 169 5.53 -22.43 -28.15
CA HIS A 169 5.03 -21.71 -29.35
C HIS A 169 3.63 -21.10 -29.21
N ARG A 170 2.95 -21.25 -28.07
CA ARG A 170 1.56 -20.75 -27.91
C ARG A 170 1.27 -20.08 -26.57
N TRP A 171 2.28 -19.43 -25.99
CA TRP A 171 2.09 -18.50 -24.89
C TRP A 171 1.64 -17.14 -25.43
N TYR A 172 0.34 -16.99 -25.68
CA TYR A 172 -0.28 -15.66 -25.69
C TYR A 172 -0.87 -15.45 -24.29
N PHE A 173 -0.55 -14.32 -23.67
CA PHE A 173 -1.09 -13.81 -22.40
C PHE A 173 -0.42 -14.17 -21.06
N LEU A 174 0.91 -14.26 -21.02
CA LEU A 174 1.65 -13.98 -19.78
C LEU A 174 2.79 -13.02 -20.10
N GLU A 175 2.77 -11.80 -19.53
CA GLU A 175 3.99 -11.01 -19.34
C GLU A 175 4.81 -11.71 -18.25
N LEU A 176 5.47 -12.78 -18.67
CA LEU A 176 6.43 -13.53 -17.90
C LEU A 176 7.69 -12.66 -17.74
N TRP A 177 8.05 -12.30 -16.50
CA TRP A 177 9.41 -11.91 -16.15
C TRP A 177 10.26 -13.19 -16.10
N LEU A 178 10.70 -13.67 -17.27
CA LEU A 178 11.75 -14.68 -17.35
C LEU A 178 13.10 -13.97 -17.21
N GLY A 179 13.83 -14.27 -16.15
CA GLY A 179 15.25 -13.93 -16.07
C GLY A 179 16.10 -15.03 -16.73
N PRO A 180 16.74 -14.73 -17.88
CA PRO A 180 18.01 -15.36 -18.23
C PRO A 180 19.12 -14.31 -18.45
N GLU A 181 20.36 -14.68 -18.12
CA GLU A 181 21.57 -13.85 -17.94
C GLU A 181 22.01 -12.93 -19.11
N GLU A 182 21.34 -12.89 -20.26
CA GLU A 182 21.84 -12.16 -21.45
C GLU A 182 20.82 -11.24 -22.14
N ALA A 183 19.66 -10.96 -21.55
CA ALA A 183 18.64 -10.06 -22.12
C ALA A 183 18.43 -8.74 -21.35
N LEU A 184 19.50 -8.18 -20.76
CA LEU A 184 19.50 -6.90 -20.03
C LEU A 184 19.93 -5.71 -20.92
N SER A 185 19.22 -5.42 -22.02
CA SER A 185 19.49 -4.19 -22.78
C SER A 185 18.53 -3.03 -22.57
N GLU A 186 17.28 -3.20 -22.08
CA GLU A 186 16.37 -2.04 -21.96
C GLU A 186 15.49 -1.94 -20.69
N HIS A 187 15.48 -2.89 -19.75
CA HIS A 187 14.77 -2.74 -18.47
C HIS A 187 15.65 -3.29 -17.33
N ARG A 188 16.28 -2.41 -16.55
CA ARG A 188 17.18 -2.80 -15.45
C ARG A 188 16.41 -2.86 -14.12
N THR A 189 16.16 -4.09 -13.64
CA THR A 189 15.70 -4.39 -12.27
C THR A 189 16.89 -4.77 -11.39
N CYS A 190 16.91 -4.27 -10.15
CA CYS A 190 17.34 -4.91 -8.89
C CYS A 190 17.90 -3.87 -7.89
N CYS A 191 17.09 -3.53 -6.87
CA CYS A 191 17.55 -2.77 -5.70
C CYS A 191 17.10 -3.47 -4.41
N GLY A 192 17.93 -4.36 -3.88
CA GLY A 192 17.77 -5.06 -2.61
C GLY A 192 19.08 -5.74 -2.22
N THR A 193 19.19 -6.28 -1.00
CA THR A 193 20.40 -6.91 -0.41
C THR A 193 20.98 -8.11 -1.19
N SER A 194 20.47 -8.41 -2.39
CA SER A 194 21.04 -9.39 -3.30
C SER A 194 22.51 -9.03 -3.62
N PRO A 195 23.43 -10.01 -3.65
CA PRO A 195 24.83 -9.83 -4.06
C PRO A 195 25.01 -9.18 -5.45
N LEU A 196 23.94 -9.16 -6.26
CA LEU A 196 23.89 -8.56 -7.59
C LEU A 196 23.57 -7.05 -7.60
N CYS A 197 23.30 -6.44 -6.43
CA CYS A 197 23.10 -4.99 -6.37
C CYS A 197 24.44 -4.26 -6.54
N LEU A 198 24.68 -3.75 -7.76
CA LEU A 198 25.89 -3.01 -8.16
C LEU A 198 26.23 -1.81 -7.24
N CYS A 199 25.29 -1.34 -6.41
CA CYS A 199 25.44 -0.17 -5.52
C CYS A 199 25.33 -0.51 -4.02
N GLY A 200 25.32 -1.79 -3.61
CA GLY A 200 25.47 -2.18 -2.20
C GLY A 200 24.21 -2.19 -1.32
N GLY A 201 23.00 -2.02 -1.88
CA GLY A 201 21.72 -2.19 -1.16
C GLY A 201 21.51 -1.24 0.03
N GLY A 202 20.51 -1.54 0.87
CA GLY A 202 20.21 -0.78 2.10
C GLY A 202 20.09 0.73 1.86
N TRP A 203 20.81 1.55 2.63
CA TRP A 203 20.83 3.01 2.48
C TRP A 203 21.31 3.51 1.10
N ASN A 204 22.10 2.71 0.37
CA ASN A 204 22.71 3.09 -0.89
C ASN A 204 21.83 2.76 -2.10
N CYS A 205 20.64 2.19 -1.90
CA CYS A 205 19.71 1.91 -3.00
C CYS A 205 19.27 3.18 -3.76
N CYS A 206 19.38 4.37 -3.13
CA CYS A 206 19.10 5.66 -3.77
C CYS A 206 20.03 5.94 -4.98
N GLU A 207 21.26 5.43 -4.97
CA GLU A 207 22.18 5.58 -6.11
C GLU A 207 21.67 4.82 -7.34
N ALA A 208 21.19 3.59 -7.13
CA ALA A 208 20.62 2.78 -8.18
C ALA A 208 19.28 3.37 -8.69
N PHE A 209 18.41 3.85 -7.78
CA PHE A 209 17.23 4.62 -8.15
C PHE A 209 17.58 5.83 -9.03
N SER A 210 18.61 6.60 -8.66
CA SER A 210 19.06 7.74 -9.43
C SER A 210 19.47 7.36 -10.85
N GLN A 211 20.22 6.27 -11.02
CA GLN A 211 20.65 5.81 -12.35
C GLN A 211 19.48 5.29 -13.20
N ILE A 212 18.58 4.52 -12.60
CA ILE A 212 17.40 3.96 -13.29
C ILE A 212 16.48 5.10 -13.75
N ARG A 213 16.15 6.03 -12.84
CA ARG A 213 15.25 7.16 -13.14
C ARG A 213 15.83 8.18 -14.11
N LYS A 214 17.16 8.38 -14.16
CA LYS A 214 17.82 9.21 -15.18
C LYS A 214 17.60 8.71 -16.61
N ASN A 215 17.23 7.43 -16.77
CA ASN A 215 16.92 6.82 -18.06
C ASN A 215 15.41 6.60 -18.25
N ASP A 216 14.57 7.28 -17.44
CA ASP A 216 13.10 7.19 -17.48
C ASP A 216 12.55 5.76 -17.33
N LEU A 217 13.29 4.88 -16.62
CA LEU A 217 12.91 3.49 -16.41
C LEU A 217 12.12 3.28 -15.11
N SER A 218 11.18 2.34 -15.14
CA SER A 218 10.53 1.81 -13.93
C SER A 218 11.55 1.09 -13.04
N VAL A 219 11.34 1.12 -11.72
CA VAL A 219 12.27 0.56 -10.74
C VAL A 219 11.56 -0.43 -9.83
N ALA A 220 12.23 -1.53 -9.51
CA ALA A 220 11.79 -2.47 -8.48
C ALA A 220 12.72 -2.40 -7.26
N LEU A 221 12.13 -2.06 -6.11
CA LEU A 221 12.73 -2.09 -4.79
C LEU A 221 12.44 -3.44 -4.14
N PHE A 222 13.47 -4.21 -3.87
CA PHE A 222 13.38 -5.56 -3.32
C PHE A 222 13.84 -5.58 -1.86
N ALA A 223 13.12 -6.30 -1.01
CA ALA A 223 13.39 -6.45 0.42
C ALA A 223 13.56 -5.12 1.19
N PRO A 224 12.63 -4.15 1.09
CA PRO A 224 12.66 -2.94 1.93
C PRO A 224 12.46 -3.26 3.43
N GLY A 225 12.03 -4.49 3.76
CA GLY A 225 12.05 -5.07 5.10
C GLY A 225 13.41 -4.99 5.81
N TRP A 226 14.50 -4.83 5.05
CA TRP A 226 15.85 -4.55 5.53
C TRP A 226 15.91 -3.48 6.63
N VAL A 227 15.06 -2.44 6.56
CA VAL A 227 14.97 -1.38 7.57
C VAL A 227 14.61 -1.96 8.95
N ALA A 228 13.67 -2.90 9.01
CA ALA A 228 13.27 -3.59 10.24
C ALA A 228 14.25 -4.67 10.69
N GLU A 229 15.02 -5.24 9.76
CA GLU A 229 15.94 -6.33 10.04
C GLU A 229 17.30 -5.86 10.56
N THR A 230 17.78 -4.71 10.09
CA THR A 230 19.16 -4.28 10.30
C THR A 230 19.32 -3.06 11.19
N LEU A 231 18.26 -2.25 11.34
CA LEU A 231 18.32 -1.02 12.12
C LEU A 231 17.73 -1.22 13.52
N ALA A 232 18.03 -0.28 14.42
CA ALA A 232 17.59 -0.36 15.80
C ALA A 232 16.05 -0.37 15.92
N TYR A 233 15.55 -1.32 16.71
CA TYR A 233 14.13 -1.58 16.96
C TYR A 233 13.36 -0.39 17.55
N SER A 234 14.01 0.47 18.32
CA SER A 234 13.40 1.64 18.97
C SER A 234 12.89 2.69 17.99
N ASP A 235 13.42 2.73 16.77
CA ASP A 235 13.28 3.85 15.85
C ASP A 235 12.69 3.45 14.49
N ILE A 236 11.98 2.31 14.40
CA ILE A 236 11.53 1.76 13.09
C ILE A 236 10.76 2.75 12.23
N ILE A 237 9.89 3.55 12.86
CA ILE A 237 9.07 4.56 12.19
C ILE A 237 9.99 5.64 11.59
N VAL A 238 10.92 6.16 12.41
CA VAL A 238 11.88 7.19 12.00
C VAL A 238 12.84 6.66 10.93
N ASN A 239 13.28 5.41 11.07
CA ASN A 239 14.17 4.75 10.11
C ASN A 239 13.46 4.51 8.78
N SER A 240 12.18 4.12 8.79
CA SER A 240 11.34 3.99 7.59
C SER A 240 11.18 5.36 6.91
N LEU A 241 10.82 6.41 7.66
CA LEU A 241 10.74 7.77 7.13
C LEU A 241 12.07 8.22 6.49
N ARG A 242 13.20 8.00 7.17
CA ARG A 242 14.54 8.34 6.64
C ARG A 242 14.92 7.54 5.40
N PHE A 243 14.49 6.29 5.31
CA PHE A 243 14.76 5.44 4.16
C PHE A 243 14.03 5.98 2.93
N TRP A 244 12.73 6.26 3.06
CA TRP A 244 11.94 6.81 1.97
C TRP A 244 12.27 8.27 1.65
N ASP A 245 12.75 9.06 2.61
CA ASP A 245 13.27 10.42 2.37
C ASP A 245 14.45 10.43 1.40
N ARG A 246 15.30 9.40 1.44
CA ARG A 246 16.40 9.25 0.47
C ARG A 246 15.93 8.87 -0.93
N LEU A 247 14.70 8.37 -1.06
CA LEU A 247 14.12 7.93 -2.32
C LEU A 247 13.13 8.96 -2.89
N ASN A 248 12.64 9.91 -2.09
CA ASN A 248 11.50 10.77 -2.41
C ASN A 248 11.67 11.59 -3.72
N THR A 249 12.90 11.93 -4.12
CA THR A 249 13.17 12.66 -5.37
C THR A 249 13.14 11.78 -6.61
N PHE A 250 13.12 10.46 -6.44
CA PHE A 250 13.14 9.44 -7.50
C PHE A 250 11.81 8.70 -7.63
N VAL A 251 10.84 9.00 -6.77
CA VAL A 251 9.50 8.42 -6.76
C VAL A 251 8.47 9.54 -6.84
N TYR A 252 7.30 9.24 -7.36
CA TYR A 252 6.20 10.19 -7.43
C TYR A 252 5.16 9.83 -6.36
N ALA A 253 4.63 10.83 -5.65
CA ALA A 253 3.53 10.62 -4.70
C ALA A 253 2.20 10.48 -5.45
N HIS A 254 1.57 9.32 -5.36
CA HIS A 254 0.25 9.08 -5.93
C HIS A 254 -0.84 9.78 -5.10
N PRO A 255 -1.67 10.62 -5.73
CA PRO A 255 -2.75 11.28 -5.02
C PRO A 255 -3.89 10.31 -4.72
N LEU A 256 -4.64 10.59 -3.65
CA LEU A 256 -5.90 9.90 -3.38
C LEU A 256 -6.96 10.29 -4.43
N THR A 257 -7.59 9.30 -5.05
CA THR A 257 -8.57 9.48 -6.13
C THR A 257 -10.00 9.10 -5.73
N SER A 258 -10.19 8.62 -4.50
CA SER A 258 -11.47 8.11 -4.02
C SER A 258 -11.89 8.75 -2.68
N LEU A 259 -13.19 8.64 -2.39
CA LEU A 259 -13.84 9.06 -1.16
C LEU A 259 -14.51 7.84 -0.49
N PRO A 260 -14.73 7.86 0.82
CA PRO A 260 -14.34 8.91 1.76
C PRO A 260 -12.84 8.86 2.10
N VAL A 261 -12.27 10.00 2.54
CA VAL A 261 -10.91 10.03 3.11
C VAL A 261 -11.05 10.03 4.63
N GLU A 262 -10.74 8.90 5.25
CA GLU A 262 -10.89 8.70 6.70
C GLU A 262 -9.65 8.09 7.32
N THR A 263 -9.24 8.63 8.45
CA THR A 263 -8.14 8.06 9.23
C THR A 263 -8.17 8.50 10.68
N ASN A 264 -7.72 7.61 11.56
CA ASN A 264 -7.34 7.91 12.95
C ASN A 264 -5.81 7.90 13.14
N PHE A 265 -5.06 7.88 12.03
CA PHE A 265 -3.60 7.82 11.97
C PHE A 265 -3.00 6.62 12.72
N SER A 266 -3.79 5.56 12.97
CA SER A 266 -3.29 4.32 13.53
C SER A 266 -2.28 3.71 12.58
N ILE A 267 -1.08 3.42 13.06
CA ILE A 267 -0.09 2.62 12.31
C ILE A 267 -0.16 1.14 12.72
N GLY A 268 -1.21 0.72 13.43
CA GLY A 268 -1.46 -0.67 13.82
C GLY A 268 -1.02 -1.04 15.24
N PHE A 269 -0.34 -0.14 15.96
CA PHE A 269 0.00 -0.34 17.37
C PHE A 269 -1.16 -0.04 18.29
N HIS A 270 -1.35 -0.87 19.30
CA HIS A 270 -2.34 -0.67 20.36
C HIS A 270 -1.76 -1.09 21.72
N GLU A 271 -2.05 -0.29 22.75
CA GLU A 271 -1.69 -0.62 24.13
C GLU A 271 -2.72 -1.58 24.71
N SER A 272 -2.24 -2.65 25.35
CA SER A 272 -3.08 -3.59 26.07
C SER A 272 -3.13 -3.27 27.57
N GLU A 273 -4.23 -3.64 28.25
CA GLU A 273 -4.44 -3.50 29.70
C GLU A 273 -3.31 -4.03 30.59
N ARG A 274 -2.40 -4.86 30.05
CA ARG A 274 -1.29 -5.49 30.79
C ARG A 274 0.09 -4.89 30.50
N ASN A 275 0.18 -3.63 30.08
CA ASN A 275 1.44 -2.90 29.82
C ASN A 275 2.36 -3.52 28.74
N TYR A 276 1.79 -4.24 27.78
CA TYR A 276 2.52 -4.64 26.56
C TYR A 276 1.90 -3.97 25.33
N LYS A 277 2.71 -3.74 24.31
CA LYS A 277 2.24 -3.28 23.00
C LYS A 277 1.86 -4.47 22.14
N CYS A 278 0.73 -4.37 21.46
CA CYS A 278 0.39 -5.25 20.35
C CYS A 278 0.49 -4.48 19.05
N TYR A 279 0.71 -5.22 17.97
CA TYR A 279 0.65 -4.70 16.61
C TYR A 279 -0.21 -5.64 15.77
N SER A 280 -1.09 -5.03 14.96
CA SER A 280 -1.81 -5.73 13.92
C SER A 280 -1.81 -4.87 12.67
N LEU A 281 -1.30 -5.41 11.56
CA LEU A 281 -1.32 -4.74 10.27
C LEU A 281 -2.76 -4.39 9.83
N SER A 282 -3.72 -5.28 10.11
CA SER A 282 -5.14 -5.07 9.76
C SER A 282 -5.80 -3.93 10.53
N SER A 283 -5.18 -3.44 11.61
CA SER A 283 -5.64 -2.30 12.41
C SER A 283 -4.98 -0.97 12.03
N ALA A 284 -4.06 -0.96 11.07
CA ALA A 284 -3.48 0.26 10.52
C ALA A 284 -4.53 1.01 9.68
N ALA A 285 -4.53 2.33 9.78
CA ALA A 285 -5.41 3.22 9.02
C ALA A 285 -4.64 3.89 7.88
N LEU A 286 -5.38 4.53 6.97
CA LEU A 286 -4.82 5.38 5.92
C LEU A 286 -3.83 6.40 6.51
N GLN A 287 -2.62 6.49 5.98
CA GLN A 287 -1.62 7.43 6.47
C GLN A 287 -1.71 8.79 5.73
N PRO A 288 -0.95 9.83 6.11
CA PRO A 288 -0.75 11.04 5.31
C PRO A 288 0.61 11.05 4.58
N HIS A 289 0.82 12.04 3.71
CA HIS A 289 2.06 12.22 2.95
C HIS A 289 3.17 12.87 3.80
N TYR A 290 3.78 12.12 4.73
CA TYR A 290 4.69 12.67 5.75
C TYR A 290 5.85 13.54 5.24
N LEU A 291 6.57 13.09 4.20
CA LEU A 291 7.84 13.72 3.80
C LEU A 291 7.65 15.07 3.09
N SER A 292 6.51 15.27 2.41
CA SER A 292 6.24 16.51 1.68
C SER A 292 5.65 17.61 2.58
N ASN A 293 5.22 17.30 3.80
CA ASN A 293 4.50 18.25 4.66
C ASN A 293 5.10 18.52 6.04
N GLY A 294 6.11 17.76 6.48
CA GLY A 294 6.76 17.95 7.78
C GLY A 294 5.90 17.57 8.99
N ALA A 295 4.81 16.83 8.78
CA ALA A 295 4.08 16.15 9.84
C ALA A 295 4.73 14.80 10.15
N PHE A 296 4.51 14.26 11.34
CA PHE A 296 5.12 12.99 11.77
C PHE A 296 4.12 12.12 12.55
N PRO A 297 4.18 10.78 12.38
CA PRO A 297 3.39 9.88 13.22
C PRO A 297 3.85 10.00 14.67
N ARG A 298 2.91 10.01 15.62
CA ARG A 298 3.24 9.97 17.04
C ARG A 298 3.82 8.60 17.40
N THR A 299 4.79 8.57 18.31
CA THR A 299 5.44 7.33 18.79
C THR A 299 4.48 6.35 19.49
N THR A 300 3.32 6.81 19.93
CA THR A 300 2.24 5.96 20.46
C THR A 300 1.57 5.13 19.37
N GLY A 301 1.70 5.54 18.11
CA GLY A 301 1.21 4.83 16.93
C GLY A 301 -0.26 5.07 16.58
N SER A 302 -0.88 6.12 17.13
CA SER A 302 -2.31 6.44 16.91
C SER A 302 -2.57 7.95 17.01
N SER A 303 -1.88 8.74 16.18
CA SER A 303 -2.08 10.19 15.99
C SER A 303 -0.98 10.76 15.11
N LEU A 304 -1.24 11.94 14.56
CA LEU A 304 -0.31 12.76 13.80
C LEU A 304 0.17 13.94 14.64
N VAL A 305 1.44 14.30 14.52
CA VAL A 305 2.05 15.48 15.15
C VAL A 305 2.33 16.53 14.08
N LEU A 306 1.80 17.72 14.27
CA LEU A 306 2.16 18.94 13.54
C LEU A 306 3.11 19.75 14.43
N PRO A 307 4.41 19.86 14.12
CA PRO A 307 5.43 20.34 15.06
C PRO A 307 5.37 21.83 15.42
N GLY A 308 4.70 22.66 14.63
CA GLY A 308 4.63 24.10 14.89
C GLY A 308 3.91 24.90 13.81
N ARG A 309 4.13 26.22 13.80
CA ARG A 309 3.48 27.13 12.85
C ARG A 309 3.87 26.81 11.41
N ALA A 310 2.94 26.26 10.63
CA ALA A 310 3.09 26.01 9.20
C ALA A 310 1.74 25.66 8.57
N THR A 311 1.74 25.51 7.25
CA THR A 311 0.66 24.88 6.49
C THR A 311 1.09 23.48 6.09
N TYR A 312 0.35 22.48 6.53
CA TYR A 312 0.64 21.06 6.34
C TYR A 312 -0.27 20.49 5.25
N LYS A 313 0.30 20.09 4.12
CA LYS A 313 -0.39 19.41 3.01
C LYS A 313 -0.50 17.90 3.33
N LEU A 314 -1.55 17.49 4.04
CA LEU A 314 -1.64 16.13 4.60
C LEU A 314 -1.94 15.05 3.56
N PHE A 315 -2.92 15.30 2.70
CA PHE A 315 -3.37 14.37 1.69
C PHE A 315 -3.25 15.03 0.33
N GLU A 316 -2.37 14.53 -0.52
CA GLU A 316 -2.42 14.82 -1.95
C GLU A 316 -3.61 14.07 -2.55
N THR A 317 -4.39 14.75 -3.39
CA THR A 317 -5.65 14.24 -3.91
C THR A 317 -5.79 14.56 -5.40
N ASP A 318 -6.62 13.80 -6.10
CA ASP A 318 -7.05 14.14 -7.45
C ASP A 318 -8.57 13.97 -7.56
N LEU A 319 -9.27 14.71 -6.70
CA LEU A 319 -10.70 14.58 -6.51
C LEU A 319 -11.44 15.71 -7.20
N VAL A 320 -12.37 15.39 -8.10
CA VAL A 320 -13.32 16.36 -8.65
C VAL A 320 -14.55 16.38 -7.75
N LEU A 321 -14.68 17.42 -6.93
CA LEU A 321 -15.70 17.52 -5.89
C LEU A 321 -16.89 18.37 -6.32
N LYS A 322 -18.09 17.82 -6.15
CA LYS A 322 -19.36 18.49 -6.42
C LYS A 322 -20.39 18.18 -5.35
N GLY A 323 -21.02 19.21 -4.79
CA GLY A 323 -22.08 19.07 -3.79
C GLY A 323 -21.59 19.29 -2.36
N HIS A 324 -22.32 18.74 -1.40
CA HIS A 324 -22.10 18.95 0.03
C HIS A 324 -21.11 17.93 0.60
N PHE A 325 -20.23 18.42 1.47
CA PHE A 325 -19.23 17.62 2.17
C PHE A 325 -19.18 18.03 3.62
N THR A 326 -19.05 17.03 4.49
CA THR A 326 -18.75 17.24 5.89
C THR A 326 -17.31 16.79 6.12
N ILE A 327 -16.49 17.72 6.62
CA ILE A 327 -15.09 17.49 6.98
C ILE A 327 -14.99 17.65 8.49
N THR A 328 -14.42 16.66 9.16
CA THR A 328 -14.26 16.62 10.61
C THR A 328 -12.82 16.30 10.97
N VAL A 329 -12.30 16.98 11.98
CA VAL A 329 -11.00 16.69 12.58
C VAL A 329 -11.17 16.46 14.08
N ASP A 330 -10.29 15.69 14.69
CA ASP A 330 -10.13 15.67 16.14
C ASP A 330 -8.67 16.08 16.42
N ALA A 331 -8.48 17.22 17.07
CA ALA A 331 -7.16 17.73 17.43
C ALA A 331 -7.15 18.30 18.86
N ASP A 332 -5.98 18.50 19.45
CA ASP A 332 -5.83 19.15 20.77
C ASP A 332 -5.85 20.68 20.71
N THR A 333 -5.81 21.24 19.51
CA THR A 333 -5.92 22.67 19.23
C THR A 333 -6.81 22.90 18.01
N SER A 334 -7.41 24.08 17.92
CA SER A 334 -8.10 24.54 16.72
C SER A 334 -7.12 24.57 15.53
N LEU A 335 -7.59 24.12 14.38
CA LEU A 335 -6.87 24.08 13.11
C LEU A 335 -7.66 24.84 12.04
N GLN A 336 -6.95 25.45 11.08
CA GLN A 336 -7.59 26.06 9.90
C GLN A 336 -7.53 25.08 8.73
N LEU A 337 -8.69 24.60 8.26
CA LEU A 337 -8.77 23.75 7.07
C LEU A 337 -8.33 24.52 5.83
N VAL A 338 -7.46 23.91 5.03
CA VAL A 338 -6.98 24.45 3.75
C VAL A 338 -7.07 23.40 2.66
N VAL A 339 -7.32 23.86 1.43
CA VAL A 339 -7.35 23.02 0.23
C VAL A 339 -6.53 23.64 -0.89
N TRP A 340 -5.89 22.79 -1.69
CA TRP A 340 -5.21 23.20 -2.92
C TRP A 340 -6.12 22.85 -4.09
N LYS A 341 -6.47 23.85 -4.92
CA LYS A 341 -7.38 23.68 -6.05
C LYS A 341 -6.58 23.73 -7.36
N GLU A 342 -7.01 22.96 -8.36
CA GLU A 342 -6.44 23.09 -9.70
C GLU A 342 -6.65 24.51 -10.24
N GLY A 343 -5.61 25.05 -10.89
CA GLY A 343 -5.67 26.37 -11.53
C GLY A 343 -5.39 27.56 -10.61
N THR A 344 -5.07 27.34 -9.31
CA THR A 344 -4.57 28.43 -8.46
C THR A 344 -3.12 28.75 -8.79
N GLU A 345 -2.78 30.04 -8.81
CA GLU A 345 -1.40 30.45 -9.04
C GLU A 345 -0.48 29.96 -7.91
N ARG A 346 0.69 29.42 -8.29
CA ARG A 346 1.82 29.07 -7.40
C ARG A 346 1.52 28.02 -6.32
N ASP A 347 0.58 27.11 -6.53
CA ASP A 347 0.26 26.03 -5.57
C ASP A 347 -0.06 26.57 -4.15
N LEU A 348 -0.72 27.73 -4.08
CA LEU A 348 -1.11 28.33 -2.81
C LEU A 348 -2.37 27.66 -2.24
N PRO A 349 -2.41 27.40 -0.92
CA PRO A 349 -3.60 26.90 -0.25
C PRO A 349 -4.72 27.94 -0.24
N THR A 350 -5.96 27.46 -0.32
CA THR A 350 -7.18 28.23 -0.08
C THR A 350 -7.76 27.84 1.29
N GLU A 351 -7.92 28.82 2.18
CA GLU A 351 -8.57 28.59 3.46
C GLU A 351 -10.07 28.35 3.28
N ILE A 352 -10.59 27.35 3.98
CA ILE A 352 -12.03 27.09 4.05
C ILE A 352 -12.59 27.84 5.26
N THR A 353 -13.38 28.87 4.99
CA THR A 353 -14.05 29.66 6.03
C THR A 353 -15.23 28.88 6.61
N LYS A 354 -15.34 28.88 7.94
CA LYS A 354 -16.48 28.31 8.66
C LYS A 354 -17.70 29.22 8.61
N LYS A 355 -18.89 28.64 8.68
CA LYS A 355 -20.11 29.39 8.99
C LYS A 355 -20.17 29.68 10.50
N GLU A 356 -20.83 30.77 10.90
CA GLU A 356 -20.88 31.25 12.30
C GLU A 356 -21.35 30.21 13.34
N ASN A 357 -22.10 29.18 12.92
CA ASN A 357 -22.65 28.15 13.81
C ASN A 357 -21.96 26.77 13.72
N GLU A 358 -20.89 26.64 12.94
CA GLU A 358 -20.16 25.38 12.80
C GLU A 358 -19.28 25.11 14.03
N ALA A 359 -19.21 23.84 14.44
CA ALA A 359 -18.32 23.44 15.54
C ALA A 359 -16.85 23.68 15.17
N VAL A 360 -15.99 23.90 16.18
CA VAL A 360 -14.57 24.26 16.01
C VAL A 360 -13.78 23.24 15.18
N ASP A 361 -14.22 21.98 15.13
CA ASP A 361 -13.51 20.91 14.41
C ASP A 361 -14.32 20.30 13.25
N VAL A 362 -15.41 20.97 12.85
CA VAL A 362 -16.29 20.54 11.74
C VAL A 362 -16.39 21.65 10.70
N TRP A 363 -16.40 21.28 9.43
CA TRP A 363 -16.67 22.16 8.28
C TRP A 363 -17.74 21.53 7.39
N ASP A 364 -18.77 22.31 7.04
CA ASP A 364 -19.76 21.93 6.04
C ASP A 364 -19.52 22.73 4.75
N VAL A 365 -18.89 22.09 3.79
CA VAL A 365 -18.35 22.72 2.58
C VAL A 365 -19.19 22.33 1.36
N VAL A 366 -19.43 23.30 0.47
CA VAL A 366 -20.06 23.04 -0.83
C VAL A 366 -19.04 23.27 -1.93
N PHE A 367 -18.68 22.22 -2.65
CA PHE A 367 -17.78 22.31 -3.80
C PHE A 367 -18.60 22.44 -5.10
N GLN A 368 -18.18 23.36 -5.97
CA GLN A 368 -18.87 23.68 -7.24
C GLN A 368 -18.17 23.05 -8.44
N ASN A 369 -17.98 21.71 -8.41
CA ASN A 369 -17.24 20.97 -9.44
C ASN A 369 -15.76 21.40 -9.51
N GLU A 370 -15.13 21.46 -8.35
CA GLU A 370 -13.73 21.90 -8.19
C GLU A 370 -12.82 20.68 -8.10
N ARG A 371 -11.67 20.73 -8.79
CA ARG A 371 -10.65 19.69 -8.67
C ARG A 371 -9.71 20.02 -7.51
N ILE A 372 -9.75 19.22 -6.46
CA ILE A 372 -8.92 19.37 -5.26
C ILE A 372 -7.67 18.53 -5.43
N ARG A 373 -6.52 19.20 -5.40
CA ARG A 373 -5.17 18.65 -5.55
C ARG A 373 -4.53 18.25 -4.23
N ALA A 374 -4.94 18.87 -3.13
CA ALA A 374 -4.55 18.44 -1.80
C ALA A 374 -5.46 19.03 -0.73
N ILE A 375 -5.42 18.42 0.45
CA ILE A 375 -6.15 18.83 1.65
C ILE A 375 -5.22 18.80 2.86
N GLY A 376 -5.37 19.75 3.76
CA GLY A 376 -4.55 19.82 4.94
C GLY A 376 -4.97 20.91 5.92
N PHE A 377 -4.04 21.33 6.76
CA PHE A 377 -4.31 22.30 7.82
C PHE A 377 -3.23 23.37 7.90
N ALA A 378 -3.64 24.61 8.12
CA ALA A 378 -2.78 25.64 8.67
C ALA A 378 -2.90 25.63 10.20
N CYS A 379 -1.75 25.73 10.88
CA CYS A 379 -1.70 25.80 12.33
C CYS A 379 -0.72 26.90 12.75
N ASP A 380 -1.01 27.57 13.87
CA ASP A 380 -0.17 28.62 14.45
C ASP A 380 0.77 28.13 15.55
N GLN A 381 0.58 26.89 16.02
CA GLN A 381 1.32 26.26 17.11
C GLN A 381 1.51 24.75 16.84
N ALA A 382 2.10 24.02 17.77
CA ALA A 382 2.15 22.57 17.66
C ALA A 382 0.75 21.96 17.89
N ALA A 383 0.42 20.88 17.18
CA ALA A 383 -0.86 20.21 17.29
C ALA A 383 -0.72 18.68 17.24
N ILE A 384 -1.58 18.00 17.97
CA ILE A 384 -1.79 16.55 17.87
C ILE A 384 -3.14 16.32 17.22
N VAL A 385 -3.14 15.70 16.04
CA VAL A 385 -4.34 15.32 15.30
C VAL A 385 -4.61 13.83 15.53
N ARG A 386 -5.78 13.52 16.09
CA ARG A 386 -6.21 12.16 16.44
C ARG A 386 -7.04 11.51 15.34
N SER A 387 -7.79 12.29 14.56
CA SER A 387 -8.52 11.78 13.41
C SER A 387 -8.82 12.85 12.37
N PHE A 388 -9.07 12.39 11.14
CA PHE A 388 -9.55 13.18 10.01
C PHE A 388 -10.60 12.37 9.27
N SER A 389 -11.71 13.01 8.88
CA SER A 389 -12.73 12.41 8.02
C SER A 389 -13.27 13.44 7.05
N MET A 390 -13.36 13.05 5.79
CA MET A 390 -14.02 13.82 4.73
C MET A 390 -14.98 12.92 3.97
N LYS A 391 -16.26 13.29 4.00
CA LYS A 391 -17.34 12.53 3.36
C LYS A 391 -18.23 13.43 2.53
N GLN A 392 -18.65 12.93 1.37
CA GLN A 392 -19.74 13.55 0.64
C GLN A 392 -21.04 13.26 1.38
N THR A 393 -21.79 14.31 1.69
CA THR A 393 -23.12 14.19 2.29
C THR A 393 -24.18 14.29 1.20
N SER A 394 -25.23 13.48 1.30
CA SER A 394 -26.41 13.61 0.44
C SER A 394 -26.94 15.04 0.53
N PRO A 395 -27.51 15.62 -0.55
CA PRO A 395 -28.20 16.90 -0.45
C PRO A 395 -29.23 16.79 0.67
N ILE A 396 -29.18 17.68 1.66
CA ILE A 396 -30.30 17.82 2.60
C ILE A 396 -31.53 18.05 1.73
N PRO A 397 -32.58 17.20 1.79
CA PRO A 397 -33.80 17.48 1.06
C PRO A 397 -34.26 18.85 1.56
N THR A 398 -34.22 19.86 0.70
CA THR A 398 -34.89 21.13 0.97
C THR A 398 -36.31 20.77 1.38
N ARG A 399 -36.64 21.05 2.65
CA ARG A 399 -37.98 20.90 3.21
C ARG A 399 -38.95 21.36 2.13
N LYS A 400 -39.79 20.45 1.62
CA LYS A 400 -40.92 20.82 0.79
C LYS A 400 -41.62 21.94 1.54
N GLN A 401 -41.64 23.15 0.97
CA GLN A 401 -42.58 24.17 1.40
C GLN A 401 -43.94 23.49 1.38
N CYS A 402 -44.58 23.36 2.54
CA CYS A 402 -45.99 23.07 2.61
C CYS A 402 -46.67 24.20 1.84
N ILE A 403 -47.07 23.92 0.60
CA ILE A 403 -48.06 24.72 -0.09
C ILE A 403 -49.37 24.34 0.59
N ASN A 404 -49.83 25.22 1.48
CA ASN A 404 -51.23 25.24 1.90
C ASN A 404 -52.01 25.89 0.76
N GLU A 405 -52.83 25.10 0.06
CA GLU A 405 -54.14 25.52 -0.46
C GLU A 405 -55.12 24.37 -0.32
#